data_AF-A6JVI4-F1
#
_entry.id   AF-A6JVI4-F1
#
_cell.length_a   1.000
_cell.length_b   1.000
_cell.length_c   1.000
_cell.angle_alpha   90.00
_cell.angle_beta   90.00
_cell.angle_gamma   90.00
#
_symmetry.space_group_name_H-M   'P 1'
#
loop_
_entity.id
_entity.type
_entity.pdbx_description
1 polymer ?
#
loop_
_entity_poly.entity_id
_entity_poly.type
_entity_poly.pdbx_seq_one_letter_code
_entity_poly.pdbx_strand_id
1 'polypeptide(L)'
;MGRTHVPGKGLSQSVLPYSDRVLTWLKLTTDNVKEQIYKLAKKGLPVSQIGVCDPKRVTWYGTGPFCDCNMLRILKSKGLAPEFPEDLYHLIKKAVAVQKHFERNRKDKDAKFCLILIP
;
A
#
# COMPACT_ATOMS: atom_id res chain seq x y z
N MET A 1 -8.82 5.95 9.32
CA MET A 1 -8.01 7.06 8.78
C MET A 1 -7.81 8.01 9.93
N GLY A 2 -6.60 8.03 10.50
CA GLY A 2 -6.27 8.95 11.58
C GLY A 2 -6.15 10.38 11.07
N ARG A 3 -5.83 11.27 11.99
CA ARG A 3 -5.28 12.57 11.65
C ARG A 3 -3.89 12.66 12.28
N THR A 4 -2.84 12.53 11.48
CA THR A 4 -1.43 12.52 11.94
C THR A 4 -0.94 13.90 12.42
N HIS A 5 -1.54 14.96 11.91
CA HIS A 5 -1.21 16.35 12.27
C HIS A 5 -2.48 17.23 12.35
N VAL A 6 -3.67 16.63 12.49
CA VAL A 6 -4.96 17.33 12.33
C VAL A 6 -5.89 16.96 13.52
N PRO A 7 -6.80 17.84 13.99
CA PRO A 7 -7.42 17.67 15.33
C PRO A 7 -8.73 16.87 15.36
N GLY A 8 -8.80 15.63 14.87
CA GLY A 8 -10.11 14.97 14.75
C GLY A 8 -10.13 13.49 14.51
N LYS A 9 -11.36 12.97 14.49
CA LYS A 9 -11.66 11.69 15.13
C LYS A 9 -12.31 10.70 14.16
N GLY A 10 -11.82 10.63 12.92
CA GLY A 10 -12.32 9.68 11.92
C GLY A 10 -12.00 8.23 12.30
N LEU A 11 -12.98 7.34 12.19
CA LEU A 11 -12.88 5.94 12.60
C LEU A 11 -12.85 4.92 11.44
N SER A 12 -12.90 5.37 10.19
CA SER A 12 -12.97 4.47 9.04
C SER A 12 -11.72 3.61 8.90
N GLN A 13 -11.86 2.28 9.03
CA GLN A 13 -10.79 1.31 8.89
C GLN A 13 -11.37 -0.01 8.35
N SER A 14 -10.58 -0.76 7.58
CA SER A 14 -10.95 -2.12 7.17
C SER A 14 -10.93 -3.06 8.37
N VAL A 15 -11.94 -3.90 8.50
CA VAL A 15 -12.02 -4.95 9.52
C VAL A 15 -11.77 -6.29 8.84
N LEU A 16 -10.84 -7.07 9.41
CA LEU A 16 -10.55 -8.41 8.91
C LEU A 16 -11.70 -9.37 9.26
N PRO A 17 -11.97 -10.38 8.42
CA PRO A 17 -12.92 -11.42 8.76
C PRO A 17 -12.45 -12.17 10.02
N TYR A 18 -13.40 -12.70 10.78
CA TYR A 18 -13.10 -13.40 12.04
C TYR A 18 -12.26 -14.66 11.85
N SER A 19 -12.37 -15.33 10.71
CA SER A 19 -11.70 -16.60 10.41
C SER A 19 -10.73 -16.44 9.25
N ASP A 20 -9.50 -16.90 9.44
CA ASP A 20 -8.42 -16.94 8.43
C ASP A 20 -8.49 -18.20 7.53
N ARG A 21 -9.59 -18.95 7.55
CA ARG A 21 -9.74 -20.14 6.70
C ARG A 21 -10.09 -19.76 5.28
N VAL A 22 -9.40 -20.39 4.32
CA VAL A 22 -9.76 -20.31 2.90
C VAL A 22 -11.16 -20.89 2.69
N LEU A 23 -11.97 -20.20 1.89
CA LEU A 23 -13.30 -20.64 1.52
C LEU A 23 -13.22 -21.87 0.61
N THR A 24 -14.03 -22.89 0.88
CA THR A 24 -14.01 -24.19 0.18
C THR A 24 -14.32 -24.12 -1.32
N TRP A 25 -15.06 -23.11 -1.77
CA TRP A 25 -15.38 -22.88 -3.18
C TRP A 25 -14.23 -22.24 -3.98
N LEU A 26 -13.20 -21.75 -3.29
CA LEU A 26 -12.09 -21.06 -3.91
C LEU A 26 -10.96 -22.04 -4.25
N LYS A 27 -10.81 -22.34 -5.53
CA LYS A 27 -9.81 -23.28 -6.07
C LYS A 27 -8.43 -22.63 -6.30
N LEU A 28 -8.01 -21.70 -5.45
CA LEU A 28 -6.69 -21.09 -5.56
C LEU A 28 -5.66 -21.89 -4.76
N THR A 29 -4.56 -22.24 -5.42
CA THR A 29 -3.37 -22.77 -4.76
C THR A 29 -2.44 -21.64 -4.35
N THR A 30 -1.60 -21.90 -3.35
CA THR A 30 -0.64 -20.93 -2.81
C THR A 30 0.39 -20.50 -3.85
N ASP A 31 0.77 -21.40 -4.77
CA ASP A 31 1.74 -21.12 -5.82
C ASP A 31 1.18 -20.23 -6.93
N ASN A 32 -0.08 -20.44 -7.33
CA ASN A 32 -0.77 -19.58 -8.29
C ASN A 32 -0.84 -18.12 -7.79
N VAL A 33 -1.07 -17.94 -6.49
CA VAL A 33 -1.10 -16.61 -5.85
C VAL A 33 0.28 -15.96 -5.90
N LYS A 34 1.34 -16.70 -5.56
CA LYS A 34 2.71 -16.17 -5.63
C LYS A 34 3.09 -15.76 -7.06
N GLU A 35 2.75 -16.57 -8.06
CA GLU A 35 3.02 -16.25 -9.47
C GLU A 35 2.35 -14.95 -9.92
N GLN A 36 1.09 -14.74 -9.53
CA GLN A 36 0.38 -13.50 -9.80
C GLN A 36 1.05 -12.29 -9.15
N ILE A 37 1.45 -12.41 -7.87
CA ILE A 37 2.17 -11.37 -7.15
C ILE A 37 3.47 -11.01 -7.89
N TYR A 38 4.25 -12.00 -8.34
CA TYR A 38 5.49 -11.74 -9.08
C TYR A 38 5.24 -11.08 -10.43
N LYS A 39 4.17 -11.47 -11.14
CA LYS A 39 3.79 -10.84 -12.41
C LYS A 39 3.43 -9.37 -12.23
N LEU A 40 2.71 -9.04 -11.16
CA LEU A 40 2.32 -7.66 -10.85
C LEU A 40 3.51 -6.83 -10.34
N ALA A 41 4.39 -7.43 -9.53
CA ALA A 41 5.63 -6.79 -9.09
C ALA A 41 6.57 -6.48 -10.27
N LYS A 42 6.68 -7.39 -11.25
CA LYS A 42 7.45 -7.15 -12.49
C LYS A 42 6.89 -6.01 -13.35
N LYS A 43 5.59 -5.70 -13.23
CA LYS A 43 4.99 -4.53 -13.88
C LYS A 43 5.32 -3.21 -13.16
N GLY A 44 5.99 -3.28 -12.00
CA GLY A 44 6.36 -2.11 -11.19
C GLY A 44 5.22 -1.57 -10.33
N LEU A 45 4.17 -2.36 -10.08
CA LEU A 45 3.10 -1.95 -9.17
C LEU A 45 3.61 -1.99 -7.71
N PRO A 46 3.27 -0.98 -6.90
CA PRO A 46 3.62 -0.97 -5.48
C PRO A 46 2.78 -2.00 -4.70
N VAL A 47 3.26 -2.40 -3.53
CA VAL A 47 2.71 -3.54 -2.77
C VAL A 47 1.28 -3.26 -2.30
N SER A 48 1.00 -2.02 -1.90
CA SER A 48 -0.37 -1.60 -1.54
C SER A 48 -1.34 -1.76 -2.72
N GLN A 49 -0.90 -1.40 -3.93
CA GLN A 49 -1.71 -1.49 -5.13
C GLN A 49 -1.86 -2.92 -5.61
N ILE A 50 -0.85 -3.79 -5.42
CA ILE A 50 -0.99 -5.23 -5.72
C ILE A 50 -2.15 -5.84 -4.92
N GLY A 51 -2.30 -5.47 -3.65
CA GLY A 51 -3.41 -5.92 -2.81
C GLY A 51 -4.80 -5.38 -3.21
N VAL A 52 -4.86 -4.24 -3.90
CA VAL A 52 -6.12 -3.55 -4.26
C VAL A 52 -6.52 -3.75 -5.72
N CYS A 53 -5.54 -3.84 -6.63
CA CYS A 53 -5.71 -3.90 -8.09
C CYS A 53 -6.28 -5.25 -8.57
N ASP A 54 -6.53 -6.13 -7.62
CA ASP A 54 -7.09 -7.44 -7.82
C ASP A 54 -8.53 -7.50 -7.24
N PRO A 55 -9.53 -6.73 -7.76
CA PRO A 55 -10.92 -6.83 -7.31
C PRO A 55 -11.79 -7.70 -8.25
N LYS A 56 -11.29 -8.07 -9.44
CA LYS A 56 -12.09 -8.76 -10.47
C LYS A 56 -11.85 -10.27 -10.54
N ARG A 57 -10.88 -10.83 -9.82
CA ARG A 57 -10.50 -12.25 -9.99
C ARG A 57 -10.40 -13.09 -8.72
N VAL A 58 -10.24 -12.49 -7.55
CA VAL A 58 -10.46 -13.07 -6.20
C VAL A 58 -10.59 -11.87 -5.26
N THR A 59 -11.08 -12.05 -4.05
CA THR A 59 -10.99 -11.03 -3.00
C THR A 59 -9.87 -11.49 -2.09
N TRP A 60 -8.68 -10.92 -2.23
CA TRP A 60 -7.56 -11.18 -1.33
C TRP A 60 -7.88 -10.51 -0.01
N TYR A 61 -8.66 -11.18 0.84
CA TYR A 61 -8.88 -10.79 2.22
C TYR A 61 -7.58 -11.01 2.99
N GLY A 62 -6.60 -10.14 2.75
CA GLY A 62 -5.22 -10.37 3.15
C GLY A 62 -4.57 -11.56 2.42
N THR A 63 -3.25 -11.56 2.33
CA THR A 63 -2.50 -12.75 1.90
C THR A 63 -2.49 -13.85 2.95
N GLY A 64 -2.82 -13.52 4.21
CA GLY A 64 -2.82 -14.42 5.37
C GLY A 64 -3.47 -15.79 5.14
N PRO A 65 -4.71 -15.89 4.64
CA PRO A 65 -5.37 -17.18 4.44
C PRO A 65 -4.68 -18.09 3.40
N PHE A 66 -3.96 -17.54 2.42
CA PHE A 66 -3.30 -18.33 1.36
C PHE A 66 -1.80 -18.49 1.57
N CYS A 67 -1.19 -17.56 2.27
CA CYS A 67 0.23 -17.47 2.48
C CYS A 67 0.45 -16.98 3.91
N ASP A 68 1.12 -17.80 4.72
CA ASP A 68 1.51 -17.48 6.09
C ASP A 68 2.57 -16.34 6.18
N CYS A 69 2.69 -15.52 5.14
CA CYS A 69 3.72 -14.52 4.94
C CYS A 69 3.13 -13.21 4.39
N ASN A 70 3.59 -12.07 4.93
CA ASN A 70 3.29 -10.75 4.38
C ASN A 70 3.78 -10.62 2.93
N MET A 71 3.08 -9.85 2.09
CA MET A 71 3.49 -9.62 0.69
C MET A 71 4.93 -9.15 0.53
N LEU A 72 5.40 -8.27 1.41
CA LEU A 72 6.80 -7.81 1.42
C LEU A 72 7.79 -8.97 1.62
N ARG A 73 7.44 -9.98 2.41
CA ARG A 73 8.28 -11.16 2.64
C ARG A 73 8.34 -12.04 1.39
N ILE A 74 7.22 -12.16 0.67
CA ILE A 74 7.13 -12.89 -0.61
C ILE A 74 7.98 -12.19 -1.68
N LEU A 75 7.99 -10.86 -1.71
CA LEU A 75 8.82 -10.11 -2.66
C LEU A 75 10.31 -10.17 -2.31
N LYS A 76 10.65 -10.12 -1.01
CA LYS A 76 12.04 -10.26 -0.53
C LYS A 76 12.63 -11.63 -0.86
N SER A 77 11.87 -12.72 -0.75
CA SER A 77 12.39 -14.06 -1.05
C SER A 77 12.77 -14.25 -2.52
N LYS A 78 12.19 -13.47 -3.44
CA LYS A 78 12.58 -13.43 -4.87
C LYS A 78 13.49 -12.26 -5.25
N GLY A 79 13.90 -11.41 -4.30
CA GLY A 79 14.73 -10.24 -4.58
C GLY A 79 14.03 -9.14 -5.41
N LEU A 80 12.70 -9.14 -5.43
CA LEU A 80 11.88 -8.12 -6.14
C LEU A 80 11.39 -7.01 -5.19
N ALA A 81 11.99 -6.92 -3.99
CA ALA A 81 11.61 -5.94 -3.01
C ALA A 81 12.13 -4.54 -3.41
N PRO A 82 11.31 -3.49 -3.21
CA PRO A 82 11.80 -2.12 -3.40
C PRO A 82 12.90 -1.81 -2.38
N GLU A 83 13.89 -1.02 -2.81
CA GLU A 83 15.01 -0.58 -1.95
C GLU A 83 14.51 0.30 -0.80
N PHE A 84 13.53 1.16 -1.09
CA PHE A 84 12.88 2.01 -0.10
C PHE A 84 11.50 1.46 0.29
N PRO A 85 11.12 1.55 1.58
CA PRO A 85 9.75 1.34 2.00
C PRO A 85 8.77 2.21 1.22
N GLU A 86 7.65 1.62 0.83
CA GLU A 86 6.63 2.29 0.02
C GLU A 86 6.09 3.57 0.68
N ASP A 87 5.90 3.55 2.00
CA ASP A 87 5.39 4.69 2.76
C ASP A 87 6.33 5.89 2.68
N LEU A 88 7.64 5.67 2.85
CA LEU A 88 8.65 6.72 2.76
C LEU A 88 8.74 7.30 1.35
N TYR A 89 8.72 6.42 0.33
CA TYR A 89 8.74 6.85 -1.07
C TYR A 89 7.56 7.80 -1.38
N HIS A 90 6.36 7.47 -0.90
CA HIS A 90 5.17 8.31 -1.14
C HIS A 90 5.20 9.63 -0.36
N LEU A 91 5.76 9.65 0.85
CA LEU A 91 5.97 10.89 1.62
C LEU A 91 6.95 11.83 0.90
N ILE A 92 8.09 11.31 0.45
CA ILE A 92 9.09 12.08 -0.31
C ILE A 92 8.49 12.60 -1.60
N LYS A 93 7.77 11.75 -2.35
CA LYS A 93 7.10 12.14 -3.60
C LYS A 93 6.11 13.28 -3.37
N LYS A 94 5.35 13.24 -2.26
CA LYS A 94 4.42 14.31 -1.88
C LYS A 94 5.16 15.60 -1.52
N ALA A 95 6.24 15.52 -0.74
CA ALA A 95 7.05 16.68 -0.36
C ALA A 95 7.64 17.40 -1.59
N VAL A 96 8.20 16.64 -2.53
CA VAL A 96 8.75 17.18 -3.78
C VAL A 96 7.68 17.86 -4.61
N ALA A 97 6.46 17.30 -4.68
CA ALA A 97 5.35 17.92 -5.40
C ALA A 97 4.94 19.27 -4.78
N VAL A 98 4.88 19.35 -3.44
CA VAL A 98 4.55 20.59 -2.72
C VAL A 98 5.66 21.63 -2.86
N GLN A 99 6.94 21.23 -2.84
CA GLN A 99 8.05 22.14 -3.08
C GLN A 99 8.00 22.77 -4.49
N LYS A 100 7.77 21.97 -5.52
CA LYS A 100 7.59 22.45 -6.91
C LYS A 100 6.42 23.42 -7.05
N HIS A 101 5.35 23.21 -6.29
CA HIS A 101 4.22 24.14 -6.24
C HIS A 101 4.64 25.50 -5.62
N PHE A 102 5.40 25.46 -4.52
CA PHE A 102 5.83 26.65 -3.79
C PHE A 102 6.79 27.55 -4.58
N GLU A 103 7.58 26.98 -5.50
CA GLU A 103 8.46 27.74 -6.39
C GLU A 103 7.71 28.82 -7.19
N ARG A 104 6.48 28.49 -7.63
CA ARG A 104 5.60 29.41 -8.36
C ARG A 104 4.73 30.24 -7.42
N ASN A 105 4.30 29.65 -6.31
CA ASN A 105 3.34 30.23 -5.37
C ASN A 105 3.97 30.53 -3.99
N ARG A 106 4.96 31.43 -3.97
CA ARG A 106 5.71 31.75 -2.73
C ARG A 106 4.87 32.37 -1.59
N LYS A 107 3.69 32.91 -1.91
CA LYS A 107 2.80 33.55 -0.92
C LYS A 107 1.86 32.55 -0.23
N ASP A 108 1.79 31.31 -0.68
CA ASP A 108 0.89 30.29 -0.13
C ASP A 108 1.41 29.78 1.22
N LYS A 109 0.77 30.25 2.30
CA LYS A 109 1.14 29.89 3.68
C LYS A 109 0.58 28.52 4.07
N ASP A 110 -0.54 28.10 3.50
CA ASP A 110 -1.18 26.82 3.80
C ASP A 110 -0.38 25.66 3.22
N ALA A 111 0.08 25.78 1.97
CA ALA A 111 0.99 24.81 1.36
C ALA A 111 2.31 24.68 2.15
N LYS A 112 2.83 25.80 2.66
CA LYS A 112 4.04 25.80 3.51
C LYS A 112 3.80 25.09 4.85
N PHE A 113 2.65 25.33 5.49
CA PHE A 113 2.26 24.62 6.69
C PHE A 113 2.12 23.11 6.42
N CYS A 114 1.44 22.74 5.34
CA CYS A 114 1.27 21.33 4.96
C CYS A 114 2.60 20.63 4.65
N LEU A 115 3.60 21.34 4.09
CA LEU A 115 4.94 20.80 3.84
C LEU A 115 5.67 20.45 5.15
N ILE A 116 5.53 21.29 6.19
CA ILE A 116 6.13 21.07 7.51
C ILE A 116 5.49 19.85 8.21
N LEU A 117 4.23 19.56 7.90
CA LEU A 117 3.48 18.42 8.44
C LEU A 117 3.73 17.10 7.69
N ILE A 118 4.59 17.08 6.67
CA ILE A 118 5.01 15.81 6.07
C ILE A 118 6.10 15.24 6.99
N PRO A 119 5.86 14.09 7.64
CA PRO A 119 6.81 13.48 8.57
C PRO A 119 8.04 12.88 7.89
#